data_AF-A0AAU0XN02-F1
#
_entry.id   AF-A0AAU0XN02-F1
#
_cell.length_a   1.000
_cell.length_b   1.000
_cell.length_c   1.000
_cell.angle_alpha   90.00
_cell.angle_beta   90.00
_cell.angle_gamma   90.00
#
_symmetry.space_group_name_H-M   'P 1'
#
loop_
_entity.id
_entity.type
_entity.pdbx_description
1 polymer ?
#
loop_
_entity_poly.entity_id
_entity_poly.type
_entity_poly.pdbx_seq_one_letter_code
_entity_poly.pdbx_strand_id
1 'polypeptide(L)'
;MTEITSKYADFESLREQAVALRREGLSLRQIRDRLHVHNNEILHRLVKGEPAPEWTKRPNAKDDLRDRARELRQQGRTYDQIQAELGGPKSSISLWVRDLPKPDPRYSPTERLALMNAGLVGLRASREKEREETKRLAREAVGDLSDRELFLAGVTLYWAEGSKDKAYSRRESLQFINSDPDVIKLYLRWLDLLGVTHERRHMRVSIHESADAPGTERFWAQPAGIPASELKKTTLKKHNPKTTRRNTTESYRGCLIIYVTKSADIYRRVEGAWYGIVLGADPTAR
;
A
#
# COMPACT_ATOMS: atom_id res chain seq x y z
N MET A 1 -15.44 46.43 -67.70
CA MET A 1 -16.00 45.06 -67.84
C MET A 1 -15.04 44.11 -68.57
N THR A 2 -13.73 44.35 -68.54
CA THR A 2 -12.76 43.66 -69.43
C THR A 2 -11.76 42.75 -68.70
N GLU A 3 -11.65 42.79 -67.37
CA GLU A 3 -10.68 41.96 -66.61
C GLU A 3 -11.24 40.62 -66.10
N ILE A 4 -12.56 40.54 -65.86
CA ILE A 4 -13.17 39.34 -65.25
C ILE A 4 -13.14 38.17 -66.25
N THR A 5 -13.42 38.41 -67.51
CA THR A 5 -13.42 37.40 -68.59
C THR A 5 -12.06 36.75 -68.82
N SER A 6 -10.94 37.45 -68.57
CA SER A 6 -9.58 36.92 -68.75
C SER A 6 -9.21 35.85 -67.70
N LYS A 7 -9.63 36.03 -66.44
CA LYS A 7 -9.33 35.07 -65.36
C LYS A 7 -10.14 33.77 -65.45
N TYR A 8 -11.39 33.86 -65.94
CA TYR A 8 -12.22 32.67 -66.17
C TYR A 8 -11.73 31.87 -67.38
N ALA A 9 -11.29 32.54 -68.44
CA ALA A 9 -10.66 31.88 -69.60
C ALA A 9 -9.36 31.14 -69.21
N ASP A 10 -8.56 31.72 -68.31
CA ASP A 10 -7.35 31.09 -67.77
C ASP A 10 -7.66 29.86 -66.90
N PHE A 11 -8.71 29.92 -66.07
CA PHE A 11 -9.12 28.77 -65.25
C PHE A 11 -9.66 27.60 -66.08
N GLU A 12 -10.51 27.84 -67.08
CA GLU A 12 -11.05 26.77 -67.94
C GLU A 12 -9.94 26.14 -68.80
N SER A 13 -9.01 26.95 -69.32
CA SER A 13 -7.82 26.46 -70.02
C SER A 13 -6.94 25.58 -69.11
N LEU A 14 -6.66 26.03 -67.88
CA LEU A 14 -5.94 25.24 -66.88
C LEU A 14 -6.69 23.97 -66.48
N ARG A 15 -8.02 24.01 -66.46
CA ARG A 15 -8.87 22.87 -66.13
C ARG A 15 -8.79 21.81 -67.22
N GLU A 16 -8.91 22.19 -68.49
CA GLU A 16 -8.75 21.29 -69.62
C GLU A 16 -7.37 20.60 -69.60
N GLN A 17 -6.30 21.36 -69.35
CA GLN A 17 -4.95 20.82 -69.23
C GLN A 17 -4.81 19.88 -68.03
N ALA A 18 -5.33 20.25 -66.85
CA ALA A 18 -5.26 19.42 -65.66
C ALA A 18 -6.02 18.11 -65.81
N VAL A 19 -7.20 18.14 -66.46
CA VAL A 19 -8.01 16.96 -66.78
C VAL A 19 -7.28 16.07 -67.79
N ALA A 20 -6.68 16.64 -68.84
CA ALA A 20 -5.90 15.88 -69.81
C ALA A 20 -4.72 15.16 -69.13
N LEU A 21 -3.92 15.87 -68.33
CA LEU A 21 -2.81 15.28 -67.57
C LEU A 21 -3.29 14.22 -66.56
N ARG A 22 -4.49 14.41 -65.97
CA ARG A 22 -5.08 13.43 -65.06
C ARG A 22 -5.48 12.15 -65.78
N ARG A 23 -6.03 12.25 -67.00
CA ARG A 23 -6.38 11.12 -67.88
C ARG A 23 -5.15 10.41 -68.43
N GLU A 24 -4.05 11.13 -68.61
CA GLU A 24 -2.72 10.56 -68.91
C GLU A 24 -2.11 9.79 -67.72
N GLY A 25 -2.76 9.80 -66.56
CA GLY A 25 -2.35 9.00 -65.40
C GLY A 25 -1.43 9.71 -64.42
N LEU A 26 -1.28 11.04 -64.51
CA LEU A 26 -0.44 11.79 -63.58
C LEU A 26 -1.10 11.96 -62.21
N SER A 27 -0.27 11.87 -61.16
CA SER A 27 -0.67 12.20 -59.79
C SER A 27 -0.92 13.70 -59.62
N LEU A 28 -1.66 14.09 -58.58
CA LEU A 28 -1.89 15.51 -58.28
C LEU A 28 -0.58 16.26 -58.09
N ARG A 29 0.44 15.61 -57.51
CA ARG A 29 1.78 16.18 -57.34
C ARG A 29 2.45 16.47 -58.68
N GLN A 30 2.34 15.55 -59.65
CA GLN A 30 2.92 15.76 -60.98
C GLN A 30 2.18 16.83 -61.77
N ILE A 31 0.84 16.89 -61.67
CA ILE A 31 0.02 17.94 -62.30
C ILE A 31 0.35 19.32 -61.70
N ARG A 32 0.49 19.39 -60.38
CA ARG A 32 0.95 20.59 -59.65
C ARG A 32 2.29 21.07 -60.20
N ASP A 33 3.24 20.17 -60.35
CA ASP A 33 4.61 20.50 -60.78
C ASP A 33 4.66 20.86 -62.28
N ARG A 34 3.76 20.30 -63.11
CA ARG A 34 3.67 20.55 -64.57
C ARG A 34 2.95 21.84 -64.93
N LEU A 35 1.90 22.18 -64.20
CA LEU A 35 1.08 23.38 -64.42
C LEU A 35 1.49 24.55 -63.53
N HIS A 36 2.47 24.36 -62.65
CA HIS A 36 2.94 25.36 -61.67
C HIS A 36 1.82 25.91 -60.75
N VAL A 37 0.74 25.15 -60.54
CA VAL A 37 -0.38 25.52 -59.67
C VAL A 37 -0.13 24.97 -58.26
N HIS A 38 0.56 25.76 -57.43
CA HIS A 38 0.97 25.34 -56.08
C HIS A 38 -0.13 25.43 -55.00
N ASN A 39 -1.31 25.92 -55.35
CA ASN A 39 -2.46 25.97 -54.44
C ASN A 39 -3.28 24.66 -54.54
N ASN A 40 -3.29 23.87 -53.45
CA ASN A 40 -3.96 22.58 -53.40
C ASN A 40 -5.49 22.68 -53.62
N GLU A 41 -6.15 23.73 -53.13
CA GLU A 41 -7.60 23.90 -53.33
C GLU A 41 -7.96 24.19 -54.80
N ILE A 42 -7.12 24.98 -55.49
CA ILE A 42 -7.30 25.24 -56.93
C ILE A 42 -7.03 23.95 -57.70
N LEU A 43 -5.94 23.24 -57.40
CA LEU A 43 -5.60 21.97 -58.03
C LEU A 43 -6.71 20.91 -57.89
N HIS A 44 -7.29 20.77 -56.70
CA HIS A 44 -8.42 19.87 -56.47
C HIS A 44 -9.68 20.28 -57.25
N ARG A 45 -9.90 21.59 -57.46
CA ARG A 45 -11.01 22.07 -58.30
C ARG A 45 -10.78 21.81 -59.78
N LEU A 46 -9.55 21.98 -60.27
CA LEU A 46 -9.20 21.75 -61.68
C LEU A 46 -9.41 20.29 -62.10
N VAL A 47 -9.05 19.33 -61.26
CA VAL A 47 -9.21 17.89 -61.56
C VAL A 47 -10.54 17.30 -61.05
N LYS A 48 -11.46 18.14 -60.56
CA LYS A 48 -12.71 17.68 -59.96
C LYS A 48 -13.56 16.93 -61.00
N GLY A 49 -13.90 15.69 -60.68
CA GLY A 49 -14.67 14.78 -61.54
C GLY A 49 -13.84 13.69 -62.21
N GLU A 50 -12.51 13.81 -62.23
CA GLU A 50 -11.62 12.79 -62.81
C GLU A 50 -11.09 11.83 -61.73
N PRO A 51 -11.13 10.50 -61.97
CA PRO A 51 -10.65 9.52 -61.01
C PRO A 51 -9.13 9.65 -60.78
N ALA A 52 -8.67 9.18 -59.63
CA ALA A 52 -7.24 9.05 -59.39
C ALA A 52 -6.65 7.91 -60.23
N PRO A 53 -5.43 8.07 -60.77
CA PRO A 53 -4.74 6.99 -61.49
C PRO A 53 -4.67 5.72 -60.62
N GLU A 54 -4.93 4.56 -61.22
CA GLU A 54 -5.00 3.29 -60.49
C GLU A 54 -3.73 3.00 -59.66
N TRP A 55 -2.54 3.33 -60.17
CA TRP A 55 -1.27 3.14 -59.48
C TRP A 55 -1.11 4.00 -58.21
N THR A 56 -1.89 5.08 -58.07
CA THR A 56 -1.88 5.95 -56.87
C THR A 56 -2.82 5.47 -55.77
N LYS A 57 -3.69 4.49 -56.05
CA LYS A 57 -4.52 3.88 -55.01
C LYS A 57 -3.62 3.12 -54.04
N ARG A 58 -3.92 3.24 -52.74
CA ARG A 58 -3.18 2.54 -51.70
C ARG A 58 -3.27 1.03 -51.96
N PRO A 59 -2.19 0.25 -51.78
CA PRO A 59 -2.27 -1.20 -51.87
C PRO A 59 -3.22 -1.74 -50.79
N ASN A 60 -4.23 -2.51 -51.21
CA ASN A 60 -5.24 -3.14 -50.34
C ASN A 60 -4.66 -4.31 -49.51
N ALA A 61 -3.33 -4.37 -49.32
CA ALA A 61 -2.60 -5.54 -48.83
C ALA A 61 -3.00 -6.02 -47.42
N LYS A 62 -3.83 -5.26 -46.69
CA LYS A 62 -4.34 -5.63 -45.37
C LYS A 62 -5.86 -5.45 -45.23
N ASP A 63 -6.56 -5.17 -46.32
CA ASP A 63 -8.00 -4.94 -46.27
C ASP A 63 -8.72 -6.26 -45.96
N ASP A 64 -8.30 -7.38 -46.56
CA ASP A 64 -8.84 -8.71 -46.24
C ASP A 64 -8.64 -9.09 -44.75
N LEU A 65 -7.45 -8.79 -44.20
CA LEU A 65 -7.15 -9.01 -42.78
C LEU A 65 -7.98 -8.11 -41.86
N ARG A 66 -8.24 -6.88 -42.30
CA ARG A 66 -9.07 -5.92 -41.57
C ARG A 66 -10.53 -6.37 -41.56
N ASP A 67 -11.05 -6.79 -42.70
CA ASP A 67 -12.43 -7.24 -42.84
C ASP A 67 -12.66 -8.50 -42.02
N ARG A 68 -11.73 -9.46 -42.08
CA ARG A 68 -11.79 -10.66 -41.25
C ARG A 68 -11.68 -10.35 -39.75
N ALA A 69 -10.83 -9.41 -39.35
CA ALA A 69 -10.75 -8.98 -37.95
C ALA A 69 -12.07 -8.37 -37.46
N ARG A 70 -12.77 -7.62 -38.31
CA ARG A 70 -14.06 -7.02 -38.00
C ARG A 70 -15.17 -8.07 -37.88
N GLU A 71 -15.20 -9.06 -38.76
CA GLU A 71 -16.13 -10.21 -38.66
C GLU A 71 -15.95 -10.95 -37.33
N LEU A 72 -14.71 -11.31 -37.00
CA LEU A 72 -14.39 -11.99 -35.74
C LEU A 72 -14.79 -11.15 -34.53
N ARG A 73 -14.63 -9.82 -34.60
CA ARG A 73 -15.06 -8.94 -33.52
C ARG A 73 -16.57 -8.93 -33.34
N GLN A 74 -17.33 -8.90 -34.43
CA GLN A 74 -18.79 -8.96 -34.38
C GLN A 74 -19.30 -10.30 -33.81
N GLN A 75 -18.54 -11.37 -34.00
CA GLN A 75 -18.79 -12.68 -33.37
C GLN A 75 -18.41 -12.73 -31.87
N GLY A 76 -18.00 -11.62 -31.27
CA GLY A 76 -17.64 -11.55 -29.85
C GLY A 76 -16.20 -12.00 -29.53
N ARG A 77 -15.27 -12.00 -30.49
CA ARG A 77 -13.86 -12.34 -30.20
C ARG A 77 -13.10 -11.17 -29.56
N THR A 78 -12.23 -11.49 -28.60
CA THR A 78 -11.32 -10.51 -27.98
C THR A 78 -10.15 -10.18 -28.91
N TYR A 79 -9.41 -9.11 -28.62
CA TYR A 79 -8.24 -8.75 -29.43
C TYR A 79 -7.18 -9.85 -29.47
N ASP A 80 -6.98 -10.55 -28.35
CA ASP A 80 -6.01 -11.65 -28.25
C ASP A 80 -6.45 -12.86 -29.07
N GLN A 81 -7.75 -13.15 -29.13
CA GLN A 81 -8.29 -14.23 -29.96
C GLN A 81 -8.16 -13.90 -31.45
N ILE A 82 -8.49 -12.67 -31.85
CA ILE A 82 -8.35 -12.21 -33.24
C ILE A 82 -6.87 -12.21 -33.64
N GLN A 83 -5.97 -11.82 -32.74
CA GLN A 83 -4.53 -11.87 -32.97
C GLN A 83 -4.03 -13.31 -33.12
N ALA A 84 -4.46 -14.22 -32.25
CA ALA A 84 -4.09 -15.63 -32.32
C ALA A 84 -4.57 -16.29 -33.62
N GLU A 85 -5.73 -15.85 -34.16
CA GLU A 85 -6.29 -16.38 -35.39
C GLU A 85 -5.65 -15.79 -36.65
N LEU A 86 -5.40 -14.47 -36.70
CA LEU A 86 -4.94 -13.78 -37.90
C LEU A 86 -3.43 -13.52 -37.96
N GLY A 87 -2.71 -13.70 -36.86
CA GLY A 87 -1.24 -13.51 -36.78
C GLY A 87 -0.76 -12.06 -36.95
N GLY A 88 -1.66 -11.07 -37.00
CA GLY A 88 -1.33 -9.67 -37.19
C GLY A 88 -0.87 -8.93 -35.92
N PRO A 89 -0.21 -7.76 -36.02
CA PRO A 89 0.13 -6.95 -34.85
C PRO A 89 -1.12 -6.50 -34.09
N LYS A 90 -1.13 -6.72 -32.76
CA LYS A 90 -2.25 -6.35 -31.87
C LYS A 90 -2.65 -4.88 -31.99
N SER A 91 -1.68 -3.99 -32.22
CA SER A 91 -1.90 -2.56 -32.43
C SER A 91 -2.73 -2.27 -33.70
N SER A 92 -2.50 -3.01 -34.79
CA SER A 92 -3.27 -2.86 -36.04
C SER A 92 -4.68 -3.41 -35.89
N ILE A 93 -4.83 -4.60 -35.28
CA ILE A 93 -6.13 -5.21 -35.00
C ILE A 93 -6.97 -4.29 -34.10
N SER A 94 -6.37 -3.76 -33.03
CA SER A 94 -7.06 -2.83 -32.13
C SER A 94 -7.58 -1.59 -32.87
N LEU A 95 -6.78 -0.99 -33.76
CA LEU A 95 -7.22 0.15 -34.57
C LEU A 95 -8.37 -0.19 -35.51
N TRP A 96 -8.38 -1.39 -36.09
CA TRP A 96 -9.41 -1.85 -37.02
C TRP A 96 -10.74 -2.17 -36.39
N VAL A 97 -10.77 -2.55 -35.10
CA VAL A 97 -11.99 -3.07 -34.46
C VAL A 97 -12.42 -2.30 -33.21
N ARG A 98 -11.74 -1.22 -32.84
CA ARG A 98 -12.05 -0.40 -31.64
C ARG A 98 -13.41 0.28 -31.68
N ASP A 99 -13.95 0.53 -32.86
CA ASP A 99 -15.27 1.13 -33.10
C ASP A 99 -16.41 0.12 -32.98
N LEU A 100 -16.11 -1.18 -32.95
CA LEU A 100 -17.09 -2.25 -32.81
C LEU A 100 -17.36 -2.59 -31.33
N PRO A 101 -18.54 -3.18 -31.02
CA PRO A 101 -18.89 -3.58 -29.67
C PRO A 101 -17.82 -4.43 -28.99
N LYS A 102 -17.70 -4.26 -27.66
CA LYS A 102 -16.85 -5.13 -26.86
C LYS A 102 -17.58 -6.46 -26.64
N PRO A 103 -16.87 -7.60 -26.75
CA PRO A 103 -17.38 -8.89 -26.32
C PRO A 103 -17.87 -8.84 -24.89
N ASP A 104 -18.84 -9.70 -24.60
CA ASP A 104 -19.27 -9.92 -23.24
C ASP A 104 -18.07 -10.34 -22.36
N PRO A 105 -17.96 -9.79 -21.14
CA PRO A 105 -16.90 -10.18 -20.23
C PRO A 105 -16.90 -11.70 -19.98
N ARG A 106 -15.71 -12.30 -19.96
CA ARG A 106 -15.53 -13.74 -19.68
C ARG A 106 -16.13 -14.17 -18.33
N TYR A 107 -16.21 -13.24 -17.38
CA TYR A 107 -16.76 -13.46 -16.04
C TYR A 107 -17.77 -12.36 -15.73
N SER A 108 -18.88 -12.74 -15.12
CA SER A 108 -19.80 -11.79 -14.50
C SER A 108 -19.09 -10.97 -13.40
N PRO A 109 -19.61 -9.79 -13.04
CA PRO A 109 -19.04 -8.99 -11.95
C PRO A 109 -18.90 -9.77 -10.63
N THR A 110 -19.85 -10.67 -10.34
CA THR A 110 -19.86 -11.51 -9.13
C THR A 110 -18.76 -12.57 -9.17
N GLU A 111 -18.57 -13.26 -10.29
CA GLU A 111 -17.49 -14.24 -10.47
C GLU A 111 -16.12 -13.57 -10.40
N ARG A 112 -15.97 -12.39 -11.01
CA ARG A 112 -14.72 -11.62 -10.94
C ARG A 112 -14.38 -11.22 -9.51
N LEU A 113 -15.37 -10.80 -8.73
CA LEU A 113 -15.20 -10.48 -7.31
C LEU A 113 -14.83 -11.73 -6.49
N ALA A 114 -15.47 -12.87 -6.77
CA ALA A 114 -15.16 -14.14 -6.11
C ALA A 114 -13.71 -14.60 -6.39
N LEU A 115 -13.26 -14.53 -7.63
CA LEU A 115 -11.87 -14.84 -8.02
C LEU A 115 -10.86 -13.90 -7.36
N MET A 116 -11.17 -12.60 -7.32
CA MET A 116 -10.32 -11.61 -6.64
C MET A 116 -10.23 -11.91 -5.13
N ASN A 117 -11.36 -12.19 -4.49
CA ASN A 117 -11.40 -12.53 -3.07
C ASN A 117 -10.64 -13.83 -2.77
N ALA A 118 -10.78 -14.86 -3.61
CA ALA A 118 -10.03 -16.11 -3.47
C ALA A 118 -8.51 -15.87 -3.57
N GLY A 119 -8.06 -15.07 -4.56
CA GLY A 119 -6.65 -14.67 -4.67
C GLY A 119 -6.15 -13.88 -3.46
N LEU A 120 -6.98 -12.97 -2.93
CA LEU A 120 -6.65 -12.21 -1.72
C LEU A 120 -6.57 -13.09 -0.48
N VAL A 121 -7.43 -14.11 -0.34
CA VAL A 121 -7.37 -15.08 0.75
C VAL A 121 -6.06 -15.86 0.70
N GLY A 122 -5.66 -16.34 -0.48
CA GLY A 122 -4.38 -17.04 -0.66
C GLY A 122 -3.18 -16.16 -0.32
N LEU A 123 -3.17 -14.92 -0.82
CA LEU A 123 -2.11 -13.94 -0.51
C LEU A 123 -2.05 -13.62 1.00
N ARG A 124 -3.20 -13.41 1.64
CA ARG A 124 -3.28 -13.17 3.09
C ARG A 124 -2.76 -14.37 3.88
N ALA A 125 -3.14 -15.59 3.50
CA ALA A 125 -2.66 -16.80 4.15
C ALA A 125 -1.14 -17.00 3.98
N SER A 126 -0.59 -16.68 2.80
CA SER A 126 0.86 -16.74 2.58
C SER A 126 1.61 -15.72 3.44
N ARG A 127 1.12 -14.47 3.48
CA ARG A 127 1.71 -13.41 4.31
C ARG A 127 1.59 -13.69 5.80
N GLU A 128 0.47 -14.29 6.22
CA GLU A 128 0.25 -14.74 7.58
C GLU A 128 1.32 -15.76 7.98
N LYS A 129 1.55 -16.77 7.13
CA LYS A 129 2.60 -17.79 7.36
C LYS A 129 3.99 -17.18 7.45
N GLU A 130 4.35 -16.29 6.52
CA GLU A 130 5.64 -15.59 6.54
C GLU A 130 5.82 -14.75 7.82
N ARG A 131 4.76 -14.07 8.25
CA ARG A 131 4.78 -13.28 9.48
C ARG A 131 4.95 -14.15 10.72
N GLU A 132 4.20 -15.24 10.83
CA GLU A 132 4.32 -16.15 11.97
C GLU A 132 5.68 -16.86 11.99
N GLU A 133 6.23 -17.21 10.83
CA GLU A 133 7.58 -17.76 10.72
C GLU A 133 8.66 -16.75 11.15
N THR A 134 8.54 -15.50 10.72
CA THR A 134 9.46 -14.42 11.16
C THR A 134 9.42 -14.25 12.68
N LYS A 135 8.23 -14.25 13.27
CA LYS A 135 8.06 -14.17 14.74
C LYS A 135 8.64 -15.40 15.43
N ARG A 136 8.45 -16.60 14.88
CA ARG A 136 8.99 -17.86 15.41
C ARG A 136 10.52 -17.82 15.44
N LEU A 137 11.14 -17.49 14.31
CA LEU A 137 12.60 -17.38 14.20
C LEU A 137 13.18 -16.32 15.15
N ALA A 138 12.53 -15.15 15.25
CA ALA A 138 12.95 -14.11 16.18
C ALA A 138 12.84 -14.57 17.66
N ARG A 139 11.78 -15.31 18.00
CA ARG A 139 11.62 -15.89 19.35
C ARG A 139 12.69 -16.93 19.65
N GLU A 140 12.99 -17.81 18.70
CA GLU A 140 13.99 -18.87 18.86
C GLU A 140 15.41 -18.32 18.97
N ALA A 141 15.71 -17.22 18.25
CA ALA A 141 17.02 -16.57 18.29
C ALA A 141 17.38 -15.96 19.66
N VAL A 142 16.39 -15.66 20.51
CA VAL A 142 16.63 -15.12 21.86
C VAL A 142 17.14 -16.20 22.82
N GLY A 143 16.63 -17.43 22.70
CA GLY A 143 17.00 -18.53 23.59
C GLY A 143 16.68 -18.26 25.07
N ASP A 144 17.45 -18.90 25.95
CA ASP A 144 17.41 -18.66 27.39
C ASP A 144 18.27 -17.44 27.75
N LEU A 145 17.75 -16.58 28.64
CA LEU A 145 18.48 -15.41 29.12
C LEU A 145 19.34 -15.77 30.33
N SER A 146 20.60 -15.37 30.29
CA SER A 146 21.45 -15.33 31.49
C SER A 146 20.99 -14.25 32.48
N ASP A 147 21.41 -14.35 33.74
CA ASP A 147 21.16 -13.33 34.76
C ASP A 147 21.62 -11.94 34.31
N ARG A 148 22.76 -11.85 33.61
CA ARG A 148 23.25 -10.59 33.07
C ARG A 148 22.31 -10.02 31.99
N GLU A 149 21.84 -10.83 31.07
CA GLU A 149 20.92 -10.38 30.01
C GLU A 149 19.57 -9.96 30.59
N LEU A 150 19.04 -10.74 31.53
CA LEU A 150 17.82 -10.39 32.26
C LEU A 150 18.00 -9.09 33.05
N PHE A 151 19.14 -8.90 33.70
CA PHE A 151 19.46 -7.66 34.41
C PHE A 151 19.44 -6.45 33.48
N LEU A 152 20.14 -6.52 32.34
CA LEU A 152 20.22 -5.43 31.36
C LEU A 152 18.85 -5.12 30.71
N ALA A 153 18.10 -6.17 30.36
CA ALA A 153 16.75 -6.04 29.81
C ALA A 153 15.80 -5.36 30.81
N GLY A 154 15.84 -5.77 32.08
CA GLY A 154 15.01 -5.19 33.12
C GLY A 154 15.39 -3.76 33.47
N VAL A 155 16.68 -3.41 33.50
CA VAL A 155 17.14 -2.01 33.66
C VAL A 155 16.60 -1.14 32.52
N THR A 156 16.74 -1.60 31.27
CA THR A 156 16.27 -0.87 30.09
C THR A 156 14.75 -0.71 30.09
N LEU A 157 14.02 -1.78 30.41
CA LEU A 157 12.56 -1.77 30.53
C LEU A 157 12.10 -0.80 31.62
N TYR A 158 12.72 -0.83 32.81
CA TYR A 158 12.41 0.11 33.88
C TYR A 158 12.71 1.55 33.45
N TRP A 159 13.81 1.79 32.74
CA TRP A 159 14.14 3.14 32.30
C TRP A 159 13.17 3.66 31.24
N ALA A 160 12.56 2.79 30.43
CA ALA A 160 11.55 3.16 29.45
C ALA A 160 10.18 3.44 30.09
N GLU A 161 9.70 2.55 30.96
CA GLU A 161 8.30 2.52 31.43
C GLU A 161 8.13 2.87 32.93
N GLY A 162 9.22 2.86 33.70
CA GLY A 162 9.23 3.11 35.14
C GLY A 162 9.23 4.59 35.51
N SER A 163 8.82 4.86 36.74
CA SER A 163 8.88 6.20 37.34
C SER A 163 10.33 6.63 37.52
N LYS A 164 10.69 7.79 36.98
CA LYS A 164 11.98 8.43 37.21
C LYS A 164 11.90 9.41 38.37
N ASP A 165 12.95 9.44 39.16
CA ASP A 165 13.10 10.41 40.23
C ASP A 165 13.18 11.83 39.66
N LYS A 166 12.68 12.81 40.42
CA LYS A 166 12.66 14.21 39.98
C LYS A 166 13.50 15.03 40.94
N ALA A 167 14.39 15.88 40.41
CA ALA A 167 15.32 16.67 41.24
C ALA A 167 14.60 17.51 42.31
N TYR A 168 13.40 18.01 42.02
CA TYR A 168 12.56 18.81 42.93
C TYR A 168 11.68 17.98 43.89
N SER A 169 11.65 16.65 43.75
CA SER A 169 10.90 15.73 44.60
C SER A 169 11.59 14.37 44.62
N ARG A 170 12.78 14.36 45.25
CA ARG A 170 13.61 13.17 45.43
C ARG A 170 12.87 12.13 46.27
N ARG A 171 12.38 11.08 45.61
CA ARG A 171 11.71 9.93 46.23
C ARG A 171 12.46 8.63 46.02
N GLU A 172 13.24 8.54 44.94
CA GLU A 172 14.11 7.39 44.62
C GLU A 172 13.37 6.07 44.83
N SER A 173 12.23 5.93 44.18
CA SER A 173 11.32 4.81 44.42
C SER A 173 11.11 4.03 43.13
N LEU A 174 11.26 2.72 43.21
CA LEU A 174 10.89 1.81 42.12
C LEU A 174 9.37 1.73 42.04
N GLN A 175 8.82 2.38 41.01
CA GLN A 175 7.43 2.27 40.62
C GLN A 175 7.34 1.98 39.13
N PHE A 176 6.54 1.01 38.76
CA PHE A 176 6.37 0.54 37.39
C PHE A 176 4.89 0.38 37.07
N ILE A 177 4.48 0.73 35.87
CA ILE A 177 3.10 0.57 35.41
C ILE A 177 3.08 0.07 33.96
N ASN A 178 2.34 -1.00 33.68
CA ASN A 178 2.17 -1.47 32.31
C ASN A 178 0.82 -2.18 32.12
N SER A 179 0.32 -2.22 30.88
CA SER A 179 -0.91 -2.93 30.51
C SER A 179 -0.68 -4.30 29.90
N ASP A 180 0.56 -4.64 29.56
CA ASP A 180 0.95 -5.93 28.98
C ASP A 180 1.30 -6.95 30.09
N PRO A 181 0.61 -8.11 30.17
CA PRO A 181 0.90 -9.15 31.15
C PRO A 181 2.30 -9.76 31.06
N ASP A 182 2.85 -9.89 29.87
CA ASP A 182 4.16 -10.52 29.69
C ASP A 182 5.29 -9.55 30.06
N VAL A 183 5.09 -8.24 29.86
CA VAL A 183 5.97 -7.18 30.43
C VAL A 183 5.97 -7.25 31.95
N ILE A 184 4.80 -7.40 32.58
CA ILE A 184 4.68 -7.53 34.04
C ILE A 184 5.40 -8.79 34.56
N LYS A 185 5.22 -9.95 33.91
CA LYS A 185 5.93 -11.19 34.30
C LYS A 185 7.44 -11.02 34.21
N LEU A 186 7.95 -10.42 33.13
CA LEU A 186 9.38 -10.15 32.97
C LEU A 186 9.90 -9.22 34.06
N TYR A 187 9.15 -8.16 34.36
CA TYR A 187 9.51 -7.20 35.42
C TYR A 187 9.54 -7.86 36.80
N LEU A 188 8.58 -8.75 37.13
CA LEU A 188 8.57 -9.49 38.39
C LEU A 188 9.75 -10.45 38.51
N ARG A 189 10.10 -11.17 37.44
CA ARG A 189 11.32 -12.00 37.39
C ARG A 189 12.59 -11.17 37.58
N TRP A 190 12.64 -9.97 37.00
CA TRP A 190 13.76 -9.06 37.22
C TRP A 190 13.83 -8.57 38.67
N LEU A 191 12.69 -8.32 39.32
CA LEU A 191 12.66 -8.03 40.76
C LEU A 191 13.14 -9.21 41.61
N ASP A 192 12.84 -10.46 41.20
CA ASP A 192 13.39 -11.66 41.84
C ASP A 192 14.91 -11.69 41.73
N LEU A 193 15.45 -11.41 40.53
CA LEU A 193 16.90 -11.31 40.28
C LEU A 193 17.57 -10.22 41.14
N LEU A 194 16.90 -9.09 41.38
CA LEU A 194 17.37 -8.03 42.26
C LEU A 194 17.23 -8.34 43.76
N GLY A 195 16.72 -9.52 44.13
CA GLY A 195 16.52 -9.92 45.52
C GLY A 195 15.38 -9.18 46.24
N VAL A 196 14.43 -8.61 45.49
CA VAL A 196 13.27 -7.93 46.08
C VAL A 196 12.28 -8.98 46.56
N THR A 197 12.04 -9.09 47.86
CA THR A 197 11.08 -10.08 48.38
C THR A 197 9.62 -9.73 48.04
N HIS A 198 8.74 -10.71 48.14
CA HIS A 198 7.32 -10.55 47.81
C HIS A 198 6.61 -9.48 48.66
N GLU A 199 6.93 -9.43 49.95
CA GLU A 199 6.34 -8.51 50.93
C GLU A 199 6.66 -7.05 50.63
N ARG A 200 7.77 -6.81 49.92
CA ARG A 200 8.18 -5.47 49.49
C ARG A 200 7.44 -5.01 48.25
N ARG A 201 6.77 -5.91 47.52
CA ARG A 201 6.03 -5.62 46.29
C ARG A 201 4.59 -5.28 46.63
N HIS A 202 4.18 -4.05 46.35
CA HIS A 202 2.80 -3.61 46.47
C HIS A 202 2.22 -3.39 45.09
N MET A 203 1.16 -4.14 44.79
CA MET A 203 0.54 -4.15 43.48
C MET A 203 -0.89 -3.63 43.57
N ARG A 204 -1.31 -2.85 42.58
CA ARG A 204 -2.71 -2.40 42.46
C ARG A 204 -3.09 -2.21 41.01
N VAL A 205 -4.35 -2.44 40.71
CA VAL A 205 -4.89 -2.15 39.38
C VAL A 205 -5.12 -0.65 39.23
N SER A 206 -4.84 -0.13 38.04
CA SER A 206 -5.30 1.17 37.58
C SER A 206 -6.22 0.99 36.37
N ILE A 207 -7.49 1.32 36.56
CA ILE A 207 -8.53 1.11 35.56
C ILE A 207 -9.50 2.29 35.51
N HIS A 208 -10.25 2.40 34.42
CA HIS A 208 -11.32 3.37 34.29
C HIS A 208 -12.50 2.97 35.19
N GLU A 209 -13.20 3.95 35.78
CA GLU A 209 -14.34 3.69 36.65
C GLU A 209 -15.51 2.99 35.95
N SER A 210 -15.60 3.10 34.62
CA SER A 210 -16.63 2.45 33.81
C SER A 210 -16.38 0.96 33.52
N ALA A 211 -15.23 0.42 33.91
CA ALA A 211 -14.83 -0.95 33.59
C ALA A 211 -14.89 -1.90 34.81
N ASP A 212 -14.89 -3.21 34.54
CA ASP A 212 -14.96 -4.26 35.55
C ASP A 212 -13.68 -4.35 36.39
N ALA A 213 -13.65 -3.62 37.52
CA ALA A 213 -12.55 -3.64 38.46
C ALA A 213 -12.33 -5.03 39.10
N PRO A 214 -13.35 -5.73 39.64
CA PRO A 214 -13.17 -7.08 40.19
C PRO A 214 -12.63 -8.10 39.16
N GLY A 215 -13.14 -8.10 37.94
CA GLY A 215 -12.63 -8.99 36.89
C GLY A 215 -11.22 -8.63 36.44
N THR A 216 -10.85 -7.36 36.52
CA THR A 216 -9.48 -6.91 36.23
C THR A 216 -8.49 -7.29 37.34
N GLU A 217 -8.90 -7.20 38.61
CA GLU A 217 -8.10 -7.67 39.74
C GLU A 217 -7.84 -9.18 39.64
N ARG A 218 -8.87 -9.98 39.34
CA ARG A 218 -8.71 -11.43 39.09
C ARG A 218 -7.81 -11.72 37.90
N PHE A 219 -7.90 -10.93 36.84
CA PHE A 219 -7.01 -11.08 35.69
C PHE A 219 -5.55 -10.83 36.06
N TRP A 220 -5.24 -9.74 36.77
CA TRP A 220 -3.86 -9.39 37.13
C TRP A 220 -3.25 -10.24 38.23
N ALA A 221 -4.07 -10.83 39.10
CA ALA A 221 -3.64 -11.80 40.10
C ALA A 221 -2.86 -12.97 39.49
N GLN A 222 -3.30 -13.48 38.33
CA GLN A 222 -2.66 -14.62 37.66
C GLN A 222 -1.21 -14.33 37.18
N PRO A 223 -0.93 -13.34 36.31
CA PRO A 223 0.43 -13.05 35.88
C PRO A 223 1.31 -12.49 36.99
N ALA A 224 0.72 -11.89 38.04
CA ALA A 224 1.46 -11.43 39.20
C ALA A 224 1.83 -12.56 40.18
N GLY A 225 1.21 -13.73 40.05
CA GLY A 225 1.45 -14.88 40.94
C GLY A 225 0.93 -14.67 42.36
N ILE A 226 -0.10 -13.84 42.55
CA ILE A 226 -0.66 -13.51 43.86
C ILE A 226 -2.17 -13.74 43.93
N PRO A 227 -2.73 -14.03 45.11
CA PRO A 227 -4.17 -13.93 45.33
C PRO A 227 -4.69 -12.52 45.03
N ALA A 228 -5.88 -12.41 44.42
CA ALA A 228 -6.50 -11.10 44.15
C ALA A 228 -6.73 -10.29 45.44
N SER A 229 -6.89 -10.95 46.60
CA SER A 229 -7.02 -10.31 47.92
C SER A 229 -5.76 -9.57 48.39
N GLU A 230 -4.59 -9.87 47.82
CA GLU A 230 -3.33 -9.20 48.16
C GLU A 230 -3.11 -7.91 47.37
N LEU A 231 -3.87 -7.70 46.29
CA LEU A 231 -3.86 -6.44 45.55
C LEU A 231 -4.32 -5.30 46.46
N LYS A 232 -3.58 -4.19 46.44
CA LYS A 232 -3.99 -2.96 47.11
C LYS A 232 -5.16 -2.32 46.36
N LYS A 233 -5.88 -1.44 47.05
CA LYS A 233 -7.04 -0.71 46.54
C LYS A 233 -6.82 -0.19 45.11
N THR A 234 -7.72 -0.61 44.23
CA THR A 234 -7.73 -0.21 42.81
C THR A 234 -7.83 1.29 42.65
N THR A 235 -7.03 1.83 41.73
CA THR A 235 -7.02 3.24 41.36
C THR A 235 -7.99 3.47 40.20
N LEU A 236 -9.14 4.07 40.50
CA LEU A 236 -10.16 4.42 39.52
C LEU A 236 -9.87 5.78 38.87
N LYS A 237 -9.73 5.78 37.54
CA LYS A 237 -9.52 6.97 36.72
C LYS A 237 -10.87 7.54 36.27
N LYS A 238 -11.18 8.78 36.67
CA LYS A 238 -12.46 9.48 36.44
C LYS A 238 -12.64 10.09 35.04
N HIS A 239 -11.67 9.97 34.13
CA HIS A 239 -11.71 10.70 32.85
C HIS A 239 -11.90 9.78 31.65
N ASN A 240 -12.99 9.96 30.91
CA ASN A 240 -13.24 9.31 29.62
C ASN A 240 -12.91 10.29 28.48
N PRO A 241 -11.64 10.44 28.04
CA PRO A 241 -11.42 11.05 26.74
C PRO A 241 -12.11 10.15 25.71
N LYS A 242 -12.98 10.70 24.85
CA LYS A 242 -13.55 9.96 23.70
C LYS A 242 -12.39 9.39 22.87
N THR A 243 -11.95 8.18 23.19
CA THR A 243 -10.85 7.57 22.47
C THR A 243 -11.39 6.97 21.20
N THR A 244 -10.82 7.33 20.05
CA THR A 244 -11.04 6.66 18.76
C THR A 244 -10.47 5.23 18.72
N ARG A 245 -10.06 4.66 19.86
CA ARG A 245 -9.63 3.26 19.98
C ARG A 245 -10.82 2.35 19.73
N ARG A 246 -10.71 1.51 18.69
CA ARG A 246 -11.71 0.50 18.32
C ARG A 246 -11.75 -0.74 19.24
N ASN A 247 -10.93 -0.76 20.30
CA ASN A 247 -10.81 -1.87 21.26
C ASN A 247 -11.39 -1.53 22.65
N THR A 248 -12.54 -0.85 22.66
CA THR A 248 -13.36 -0.66 23.86
C THR A 248 -14.57 -1.57 23.64
N THR A 249 -14.72 -2.73 24.30
CA THR A 249 -15.22 -2.73 25.69
C THR A 249 -15.09 -4.08 26.42
N GLU A 250 -14.59 -5.17 25.82
CA GLU A 250 -14.52 -6.49 26.51
C GLU A 250 -13.10 -6.98 26.89
N SER A 251 -12.04 -6.54 26.20
CA SER A 251 -10.67 -6.99 26.45
C SER A 251 -9.82 -6.01 27.27
N TYR A 252 -10.38 -4.87 27.68
CA TYR A 252 -9.63 -3.86 28.42
C TYR A 252 -9.45 -4.28 29.89
N ARG A 253 -8.19 -4.57 30.26
CA ARG A 253 -7.80 -4.99 31.62
C ARG A 253 -7.02 -3.91 32.37
N GLY A 254 -7.11 -2.63 31.99
CA GLY A 254 -6.37 -1.56 32.65
C GLY A 254 -4.85 -1.77 32.65
N CYS A 255 -4.18 -1.25 33.68
CA CYS A 255 -2.74 -1.44 33.92
C CYS A 255 -2.51 -1.98 35.33
N LEU A 256 -1.45 -2.76 35.54
CA LEU A 256 -0.95 -3.08 36.86
C LEU A 256 0.10 -2.06 37.27
N ILE A 257 -0.04 -1.48 38.46
CA ILE A 257 0.97 -0.66 39.11
C ILE A 257 1.71 -1.53 40.12
N ILE A 258 3.03 -1.56 40.04
CA ILE A 258 3.93 -2.21 40.99
C ILE A 258 4.73 -1.13 41.69
N TYR A 259 4.73 -1.14 43.02
CA TYR A 259 5.52 -0.26 43.86
C TYR A 259 6.38 -1.11 44.81
N VAL A 260 7.68 -0.83 44.87
CA VAL A 260 8.60 -1.54 45.76
C VAL A 260 8.93 -0.67 46.97
N THR A 261 8.66 -1.16 48.17
CA THR A 261 9.02 -0.45 49.41
C THR A 261 10.52 -0.51 49.69
N LYS A 262 11.02 0.52 50.39
CA LYS A 262 12.44 0.64 50.78
C LYS A 262 13.39 0.50 49.58
N SER A 263 13.02 1.07 48.43
CA SER A 263 13.68 0.82 47.14
C SER A 263 14.74 1.86 46.74
N ALA A 264 15.09 2.83 47.59
CA ALA A 264 16.04 3.88 47.27
C ALA A 264 17.42 3.37 46.80
N ASP A 265 18.02 2.44 47.53
CA ASP A 265 19.28 1.81 47.13
C ASP A 265 19.16 1.10 45.77
N ILE A 266 18.08 0.33 45.56
CA ILE A 266 17.84 -0.39 44.32
C ILE A 266 17.63 0.57 43.15
N TYR A 267 16.83 1.63 43.34
CA TYR A 267 16.60 2.66 42.34
C TYR A 267 17.92 3.30 41.89
N ARG A 268 18.79 3.70 42.84
CA ARG A 268 20.11 4.29 42.52
C ARG A 268 21.00 3.32 41.75
N ARG A 269 21.00 2.04 42.12
CA ARG A 269 21.76 1.00 41.37
C ARG A 269 21.24 0.84 39.95
N VAL A 270 19.92 0.86 39.76
CA VAL A 270 19.28 0.76 38.44
C VAL A 270 19.58 2.01 37.60
N GLU A 271 19.51 3.20 38.19
CA GLU A 271 19.90 4.46 37.54
C GLU A 271 21.37 4.44 37.12
N GLY A 272 22.28 4.07 38.02
CA GLY A 272 23.69 3.91 37.69
C GLY A 272 23.93 2.88 36.60
N ALA A 273 23.24 1.73 36.66
CA ALA A 273 23.33 0.69 35.65
C ALA A 273 22.85 1.17 34.28
N TRP A 274 21.77 1.97 34.20
CA TRP A 274 21.30 2.54 32.95
C TRP A 274 22.37 3.38 32.27
N TYR A 275 23.02 4.28 33.01
CA TYR A 275 24.10 5.08 32.44
C TYR A 275 25.33 4.23 32.10
N GLY A 276 25.60 3.15 32.85
CA GLY A 276 26.59 2.15 32.48
C GLY A 276 26.29 1.45 31.14
N ILE A 277 25.02 1.14 30.86
CA ILE A 277 24.58 0.58 29.57
C ILE A 277 24.81 1.58 28.44
N VAL A 278 24.43 2.84 28.64
CA VAL A 278 24.62 3.91 27.65
C VAL A 278 26.10 4.07 27.31
N LEU A 279 26.98 4.13 28.32
CA LEU A 279 28.43 4.22 28.10
C LEU A 279 28.99 2.96 27.44
N GLY A 280 28.54 1.78 27.82
CA GLY A 280 29.01 0.51 27.23
C GLY A 280 28.55 0.28 25.79
N ALA A 281 27.50 0.97 25.35
CA ALA A 281 27.02 0.97 23.97
C ALA A 281 27.75 1.99 23.08
N ASP A 282 28.49 2.94 23.65
CA ASP A 282 29.28 3.91 22.90
C ASP A 282 30.56 3.24 22.35
N PRO A 283 30.70 3.10 21.02
CA PRO A 283 31.88 2.50 20.43
C PRO A 283 33.16 3.34 20.61
N THR A 284 33.03 4.63 20.97
CA THR A 284 34.16 5.53 21.20
C THR A 284 34.74 5.45 22.61
N ALA A 285 34.07 4.73 23.52
CA ALA A 285 34.49 4.55 24.90
C ALA A 285 35.36 3.29 25.13
N ARG A 286 35.85 2.64 24.05
CA ARG A 286 36.69 1.44 24.09
C ARG A 286 38.13 1.72 23.66
#